data_AF-A0A920UEK1-F1
#
_entry.id   AF-A0A920UEK1-F1
#
_cell.length_a   1.000
_cell.length_b   1.000
_cell.length_c   1.000
_cell.angle_alpha   90.00
_cell.angle_beta   90.00
_cell.angle_gamma   90.00
#
_symmetry.space_group_name_H-M   'P 1'
#
loop_
_entity.id
_entity.type
_entity.pdbx_description
1 polymer ?
#
loop_
_entity_poly.entity_id
_entity_poly.type
_entity_poly.pdbx_seq_one_letter_code
_entity_poly.pdbx_strand_id
1 'polypeptide(L)'
;MREITLERGDYTEIDAHKDFQLLMDTSIENMLELTHYEKKRIHNLKYFTWIEQQGRKMEELNREWYEHETYWENIFSSASKNL
;
A
#
# COMPACT_ATOMS: atom_id res chain seq x y z
N MET A 1 -17.50 -13.10 -2.55
CA MET A 1 -18.29 -13.61 -1.41
C MET A 1 -18.97 -14.94 -1.75
N ARG A 2 -19.89 -15.03 -2.71
CA ARG A 2 -20.61 -16.29 -3.04
C ARG A 2 -19.71 -17.51 -3.28
N GLU A 3 -18.61 -17.37 -4.01
CA GLU A 3 -17.66 -18.46 -4.30
C GLU A 3 -16.94 -18.97 -3.04
N ILE A 4 -16.40 -18.05 -2.23
CA ILE A 4 -15.72 -18.37 -0.96
C ILE A 4 -16.68 -19.01 0.05
N THR A 5 -17.93 -18.53 0.11
CA THR A 5 -18.96 -19.10 1.00
C THR A 5 -19.32 -20.53 0.63
N LEU A 6 -19.33 -20.87 -0.67
CA LEU A 6 -19.56 -22.25 -1.12
C LEU A 6 -18.41 -23.20 -0.72
N GLU A 7 -17.18 -22.69 -0.72
CA GLU A 7 -15.99 -23.48 -0.38
C GLU A 7 -15.75 -23.61 1.13
N ARG A 8 -15.98 -22.52 1.88
CA ARG A 8 -15.57 -22.40 3.30
C ARG A 8 -16.73 -22.31 4.28
N GLY A 9 -17.97 -22.21 3.79
CA GLY A 9 -19.15 -21.97 4.60
C GLY A 9 -19.38 -20.48 4.91
N ASP A 10 -20.40 -20.21 5.73
CA ASP A 10 -20.70 -18.86 6.19
C ASP A 10 -19.59 -18.34 7.10
N TYR A 11 -19.20 -17.08 6.90
CA TYR A 11 -18.17 -16.45 7.71
C TYR A 11 -18.70 -16.18 9.12
N THR A 12 -18.05 -16.74 10.13
CA THR A 12 -18.50 -16.65 11.53
C THR A 12 -17.67 -15.66 12.33
N GLU A 13 -18.16 -15.31 13.52
CA GLU A 13 -17.40 -14.51 14.50
C GLU A 13 -16.07 -15.16 14.89
N ILE A 14 -16.01 -16.49 14.95
CA ILE A 14 -14.78 -17.24 15.22
C ILE A 14 -13.77 -17.05 14.09
N ASP A 15 -14.23 -17.00 12.83
CA ASP A 15 -13.35 -16.75 11.68
C ASP A 15 -12.79 -15.33 11.72
N ALA A 16 -13.61 -14.35 12.10
CA ALA A 16 -13.15 -12.98 12.34
C ALA A 16 -12.05 -12.89 13.40
N HIS A 17 -12.20 -13.61 14.51
CA HIS A 17 -11.17 -13.65 15.55
C HIS A 17 -9.87 -14.29 15.07
N LYS A 18 -9.95 -15.38 14.30
CA LYS A 18 -8.77 -16.05 13.72
C LYS A 18 -8.04 -15.16 12.73
N ASP A 19 -8.77 -14.51 11.83
CA ASP A 19 -8.18 -13.60 10.84
C ASP A 19 -7.54 -12.39 11.51
N PHE A 20 -8.19 -11.83 12.53
CA PHE A 20 -7.61 -10.74 13.31
C PHE A 20 -6.31 -11.18 14.02
N GLN A 21 -6.31 -12.35 14.65
CA GLN A 21 -5.12 -12.89 15.27
C GLN A 21 -3.99 -13.10 14.24
N LEU A 22 -4.30 -13.65 13.06
CA LEU A 22 -3.32 -13.84 11.98
C LEU A 22 -2.71 -12.51 11.50
N LEU A 23 -3.53 -11.46 11.38
CA LEU A 23 -3.04 -10.12 11.05
C LEU A 23 -2.11 -9.57 12.13
N MET A 24 -2.42 -9.81 13.40
CA MET A 24 -1.58 -9.39 14.52
C MET A 24 -0.28 -10.19 14.65
N ASP A 25 -0.29 -11.46 14.25
CA ASP A 25 0.87 -12.35 14.25
C ASP A 25 1.76 -12.16 13.01
N THR A 26 1.31 -11.40 12.01
CA THR A 26 2.09 -11.14 10.80
C THR A 26 3.32 -10.30 11.13
N SER A 27 4.50 -10.85 10.84
CA SER A 27 5.79 -10.18 11.01
C SER A 27 6.36 -9.71 9.66
N ILE A 28 7.58 -9.18 9.69
CA ILE A 28 8.31 -8.70 8.50
C ILE A 28 8.97 -9.81 7.69
N GLU A 29 8.77 -11.09 8.04
CA GLU A 29 9.38 -12.24 7.36
C GLU A 29 9.06 -12.32 5.87
N ASN A 30 7.87 -11.86 5.47
CA ASN A 30 7.42 -11.82 4.08
C ASN A 30 7.63 -10.43 3.44
N MET A 31 8.29 -9.50 4.14
CA MET A 31 8.57 -8.17 3.62
C MET A 31 9.82 -8.19 2.73
N LEU A 32 9.68 -7.71 1.51
CA LEU A 32 10.82 -7.53 0.61
C LEU A 32 11.45 -6.15 0.84
N GLU A 33 12.65 -6.12 1.39
CA GLU A 33 13.44 -4.89 1.46
C GLU A 33 14.08 -4.59 0.10
N LEU A 34 13.62 -3.51 -0.52
CA LEU A 34 14.03 -3.16 -1.87
C LEU A 34 15.39 -2.46 -1.89
N THR A 35 16.25 -2.90 -2.80
CA THR A 35 17.46 -2.18 -3.20
C THR A 35 17.11 -0.85 -3.89
N HIS A 36 18.11 0.03 -4.02
CA HIS A 36 17.94 1.32 -4.72
C HIS A 36 17.39 1.15 -6.15
N TYR A 37 17.90 0.18 -6.91
CA TYR A 37 17.48 -0.04 -8.29
C TYR A 37 16.07 -0.61 -8.39
N GLU A 38 15.65 -1.45 -7.45
CA GLU A 38 14.27 -1.95 -7.40
C GLU A 38 13.28 -0.85 -7.07
N LYS A 39 13.62 0.03 -6.10
CA LYS A 39 12.84 1.24 -5.82
C LYS A 39 12.72 2.11 -7.08
N LYS A 40 13.82 2.31 -7.83
CA LYS A 40 13.82 3.09 -9.09
C LYS A 40 12.95 2.44 -10.17
N ARG A 41 12.97 1.11 -10.27
CA ARG A 41 12.12 0.37 -11.22
C ARG A 41 10.64 0.59 -10.92
N ILE A 42 10.24 0.50 -9.66
CA ILE A 42 8.86 0.76 -9.23
C ILE A 42 8.50 2.22 -9.47
N HIS A 43 9.40 3.15 -9.18
CA HIS A 43 9.19 4.57 -9.48
C HIS A 43 8.93 4.81 -10.97
N ASN A 44 9.71 4.19 -11.85
CA ASN A 44 9.46 4.25 -13.29
C ASN A 44 8.12 3.61 -13.69
N LEU A 45 7.70 2.53 -13.01
CA LEU A 45 6.38 1.93 -13.25
C LEU A 45 5.23 2.86 -12.87
N LYS A 46 5.39 3.67 -11.82
CA LYS A 46 4.39 4.68 -11.42
C LYS A 46 4.13 5.70 -12.54
N TYR A 47 5.10 5.97 -13.42
CA TYR A 47 4.87 6.85 -14.57
C TYR A 47 3.64 6.39 -15.38
N PHE A 48 3.60 5.11 -15.74
CA PHE A 48 2.49 4.56 -16.53
C PHE A 48 1.16 4.64 -15.77
N THR A 49 1.13 4.20 -14.52
CA THR A 49 -0.13 4.11 -13.78
C THR A 49 -0.63 5.46 -13.26
N TRP A 50 0.25 6.39 -12.90
CA TRP A 50 -0.16 7.64 -12.27
C TRP A 50 -0.26 8.79 -13.27
N ILE A 51 0.69 8.90 -14.19
CA ILE A 51 0.69 9.99 -15.18
C ILE A 51 -0.27 9.63 -16.31
N GLU A 52 -0.08 8.48 -16.96
CA GLU A 52 -0.86 8.15 -18.15
C GLU A 52 -2.30 7.71 -17.82
N GLN A 53 -2.49 6.85 -16.81
CA GLN A 53 -3.83 6.35 -16.48
C GLN A 53 -4.61 7.28 -15.55
N GLN A 54 -3.98 7.85 -14.53
CA GLN A 54 -4.64 8.68 -13.52
C GLN A 54 -4.50 10.19 -13.79
N GLY A 55 -3.72 10.62 -14.77
CA GLY A 55 -3.57 12.03 -15.14
C GLY A 55 -2.84 12.88 -14.09
N ARG A 56 -2.02 12.29 -13.23
CA ARG A 56 -1.20 13.03 -12.26
C ARG A 56 -0.08 13.80 -12.96
N LYS A 57 0.50 14.77 -12.25
CA LYS A 57 1.56 15.62 -12.77
C LYS A 57 2.93 14.96 -12.62
N MET A 58 3.78 15.12 -13.64
CA MET A 58 5.15 14.56 -13.61
C MET A 58 5.98 15.16 -12.47
N GLU A 59 5.75 16.44 -12.15
CA GLU A 59 6.43 17.13 -11.05
C GLU A 59 6.08 16.50 -9.70
N GLU A 60 4.84 16.02 -9.54
CA GLU A 60 4.41 15.32 -8.32
C GLU A 60 5.14 13.98 -8.18
N LEU A 61 5.23 13.21 -9.28
CA LEU A 61 5.98 11.96 -9.29
C LEU A 61 7.45 12.20 -8.94
N ASN A 62 8.10 13.19 -9.55
CA ASN A 62 9.51 13.51 -9.28
C ASN A 62 9.76 13.92 -7.81
N ARG A 63 8.82 14.66 -7.19
CA ARG A 63 8.94 14.99 -5.75
C ARG A 63 8.94 13.74 -4.88
N GLU A 64 8.20 12.70 -5.24
CA GLU A 64 8.25 11.43 -4.49
C GLU A 64 9.65 10.81 -4.47
N TRP A 65 10.47 11.06 -5.49
CA TRP A 65 11.80 10.48 -5.60
C TRP A 65 12.88 11.38 -4.97
N TYR A 66 12.87 12.67 -5.30
CA TYR A 66 13.90 13.60 -4.86
C TYR A 66 13.63 14.20 -3.48
N GLU A 67 12.36 14.33 -3.10
CA GLU A 67 11.91 14.94 -1.85
C GLU A 67 11.19 13.91 -0.96
N HIS A 68 11.55 12.62 -1.07
CA HIS A 68 10.79 11.51 -0.48
C HIS A 68 10.52 11.65 1.03
N GLU A 69 11.49 12.13 1.81
CA GLU A 69 11.36 12.35 3.27
C GLU A 69 10.23 13.34 3.57
N THR A 70 10.33 14.55 3.01
CA THR A 70 9.38 15.63 3.28
C THR A 70 8.04 15.41 2.57
N TYR A 71 8.03 14.78 1.40
CA TYR A 71 6.83 14.53 0.62
C TYR A 71 5.83 13.66 1.40
N TRP A 72 6.28 12.53 1.92
CA TRP A 72 5.40 11.62 2.66
C TRP A 72 5.04 12.15 4.05
N GLU A 73 5.99 12.77 4.76
CA GLU A 73 5.71 13.43 6.05
C GLU A 73 4.61 14.49 5.92
N ASN A 74 4.65 15.32 4.88
CA ASN A 74 3.62 16.33 4.63
C ASN A 74 2.25 15.72 4.36
N ILE A 75 2.19 14.63 3.57
CA ILE A 75 0.93 13.94 3.28
C ILE A 75 0.35 13.34 4.58
N PHE A 76 1.15 12.59 5.34
CA PHE A 76 0.65 11.93 6.55
C PHE A 76 0.30 12.91 7.67
N SER A 77 1.06 14.00 7.82
CA SER A 77 0.75 15.06 8.79
C SER A 77 -0.49 15.87 8.42
N SER A 78 -0.85 15.95 7.13
CA SER A 78 -2.11 16.58 6.70
C SER A 78 -3.34 15.71 6.99
N ALA A 79 -3.20 14.38 7.00
CA ALA A 79 -4.30 13.44 7.23
C ALA A 79 -4.75 13.41 8.71
N SER A 80 -3.83 13.58 9.66
CA SER A 80 -4.13 13.58 11.10
C SER A 80 -4.87 14.83 11.60
N LYS A 81 -4.96 15.90 10.78
CA LYS A 81 -5.65 17.14 11.14
C LYS A 81 -7.17 17.13 10.96
N ASN A 82 -7.75 16.04 10.45
CA ASN A 82 -9.19 15.95 10.15
C ASN A 82 -9.95 14.91 11.00
N LEU A 83 -9.43 14.59 12.20
CA LEU A 83 -10.12 13.82 13.25
C LEU A 83 -10.25 14.70 14.50
#